data_AF-A0AAU6JMJ4-F1
#
_entry.id   AF-A0AAU6JMJ4-F1
#
_cell.length_a   1.000
_cell.length_b   1.000
_cell.length_c   1.000
_cell.angle_alpha   90.00
_cell.angle_beta   90.00
_cell.angle_gamma   90.00
#
_symmetry.space_group_name_H-M   'P 1'
#
loop_
_entity.id
_entity.type
_entity.pdbx_description
1 polymer ?
#
loop_
_entity_poly.entity_id
_entity_poly.type
_entity_poly.pdbx_seq_one_letter_code
_entity_poly.pdbx_strand_id
1 'polypeptide(L)'
;MTDRTAIEAGLRRLVEEGRSASEAGRWVVREMREMGGDFGVFQLMVCFFRVCHVPVERLRQLEIWEGLGTGGPLTDAELDATVGPLRVREAPLPWRGGGTAESR
;
A
#
# COMPACT_ATOMS: atom_id res chain seq x y z
N MET A 1 -15.95 9.25 2.30
CA MET A 1 -15.58 7.98 2.96
C MET A 1 -15.49 6.81 1.95
N THR A 2 -15.30 7.09 0.65
CA THR A 2 -15.57 6.11 -0.43
C THR A 2 -14.38 5.84 -1.36
N ASP A 3 -13.23 6.50 -1.21
CA ASP A 3 -12.07 6.30 -2.11
C ASP A 3 -11.14 5.17 -1.70
N ARG A 4 -10.83 5.07 -0.41
CA ARG A 4 -9.76 4.19 0.06
C ARG A 4 -10.13 2.71 -0.05
N THR A 5 -11.40 2.37 0.17
CA THR A 5 -11.91 1.02 -0.02
C THR A 5 -11.85 0.59 -1.49
N ALA A 6 -12.09 1.51 -2.42
CA ALA A 6 -11.97 1.25 -3.85
C ALA A 6 -10.51 0.99 -4.27
N ILE A 7 -9.57 1.78 -3.74
CA ILE A 7 -8.13 1.52 -3.91
C ILE A 7 -7.76 0.14 -3.35
N GLU A 8 -8.19 -0.19 -2.14
CA GLU A 8 -7.85 -1.49 -1.54
C GLU A 8 -8.42 -2.67 -2.32
N ALA A 9 -9.65 -2.55 -2.83
CA ALA A 9 -10.27 -3.57 -3.67
C ALA A 9 -9.56 -3.70 -5.03
N GLY A 10 -9.21 -2.59 -5.68
CA GLY A 10 -8.47 -2.61 -6.94
C GLY A 10 -7.05 -3.13 -6.79
N LEU A 11 -6.35 -2.75 -5.71
CA LEU A 11 -5.03 -3.29 -5.37
C LEU A 11 -5.09 -4.81 -5.14
N ARG A 12 -6.12 -5.28 -4.42
CA ARG A 12 -6.35 -6.72 -4.20
C ARG A 12 -6.48 -7.46 -5.53
N ARG A 13 -7.32 -6.94 -6.42
CA ARG A 13 -7.53 -7.51 -7.76
C ARG A 13 -6.23 -7.61 -8.56
N LEU A 14 -5.41 -6.55 -8.58
CA LEU A 14 -4.13 -6.55 -9.28
C LEU A 14 -3.16 -7.60 -8.73
N VAL A 15 -3.13 -7.81 -7.42
CA VAL A 15 -2.31 -8.85 -6.79
C VAL A 15 -2.81 -10.25 -7.18
N GLU A 16 -4.13 -10.46 -7.19
CA GLU A 16 -4.75 -11.73 -7.59
C GLU A 16 -4.51 -12.03 -9.09
N GLU A 17 -4.45 -11.00 -9.93
CA GLU A 17 -4.05 -11.08 -11.35
C GLU A 17 -2.54 -11.35 -11.53
N GLY A 18 -1.75 -11.41 -10.44
CA GLY A 18 -0.32 -11.69 -10.48
C GLY A 18 0.53 -10.51 -10.93
N ARG A 19 0.03 -9.28 -10.83
CA ARG A 19 0.78 -8.07 -11.19
C ARG A 19 1.93 -7.82 -10.20
N SER A 20 2.99 -7.22 -10.72
CA SER A 20 4.16 -6.83 -9.94
C SER A 20 3.86 -5.71 -8.93
N ALA A 21 4.73 -5.50 -7.95
CA ALA A 21 4.59 -4.43 -6.96
C ALA A 21 4.70 -3.04 -7.59
N SER A 22 5.54 -2.89 -8.61
CA SER A 22 5.69 -1.66 -9.38
C SER A 22 4.43 -1.32 -10.20
N GLU A 23 3.83 -2.30 -10.87
CA GLU A 23 2.57 -2.12 -11.59
C GLU A 23 1.41 -1.78 -10.65
N ALA A 24 1.28 -2.54 -9.55
CA ALA A 24 0.28 -2.28 -8.53
C ALA A 24 0.48 -0.90 -7.89
N GLY A 25 1.72 -0.52 -7.61
CA GLY A 25 2.06 0.76 -7.01
C GLY A 25 1.73 1.94 -7.92
N ARG A 26 2.10 1.87 -9.20
CA ARG A 26 1.74 2.89 -10.21
C ARG A 26 0.23 3.08 -10.32
N TRP A 27 -0.53 1.98 -10.32
CA TRP A 27 -1.98 2.06 -10.34
C TRP A 27 -2.50 2.84 -9.13
N VAL A 28 -2.08 2.47 -7.91
CA VAL A 28 -2.49 3.17 -6.68
C VAL A 28 -2.14 4.66 -6.74
N VAL A 29 -0.93 5.02 -7.18
CA VAL A 29 -0.50 6.42 -7.31
C VAL A 29 -1.42 7.20 -8.24
N ARG A 30 -1.77 6.62 -9.39
CA ARG A 30 -2.64 7.25 -10.38
C ARG A 30 -4.04 7.51 -9.80
N GLU A 31 -4.66 6.49 -9.23
CA GLU A 31 -6.02 6.62 -8.66
C GLU A 31 -6.03 7.65 -7.51
N MET A 32 -5.01 7.65 -6.65
CA MET A 32 -4.87 8.65 -5.57
C MET A 32 -4.76 10.09 -6.08
N ARG A 33 -4.02 10.31 -7.17
CA ARG A 33 -3.90 11.62 -7.80
C ARG A 33 -5.19 12.08 -8.46
N GLU A 34 -5.90 11.18 -9.14
CA GLU A 34 -7.19 11.48 -9.77
C GLU A 34 -8.25 11.90 -8.74
N MET A 35 -8.14 11.39 -7.52
CA MET A 35 -9.01 11.73 -6.39
C MET A 35 -8.60 13.03 -5.66
N GLY A 36 -7.60 13.76 -6.16
CA GLY A 36 -7.16 15.04 -5.61
C GLY A 36 -6.42 14.93 -4.27
N GLY A 37 -5.94 13.74 -3.90
CA GLY A 37 -5.17 13.53 -2.68
C GLY A 37 -3.69 13.89 -2.85
N ASP A 38 -3.13 14.56 -1.84
CA ASP A 38 -1.68 14.74 -1.73
C ASP A 38 -1.04 13.36 -1.52
N PHE A 39 -0.25 12.93 -2.50
CA PHE A 39 0.32 11.59 -2.55
C PHE A 39 1.69 11.54 -1.88
N GLY A 40 1.83 10.69 -0.86
CA GLY A 40 3.10 10.38 -0.23
C GLY A 40 3.39 8.88 -0.25
N VAL A 41 4.68 8.51 -0.28
CA VAL A 41 5.16 7.12 -0.19
C VAL A 41 4.55 6.37 1.01
N PHE A 42 4.35 7.07 2.12
CA PHE A 42 3.69 6.51 3.30
C PHE A 42 2.25 6.01 3.03
N GLN A 43 1.45 6.75 2.25
CA GLN A 43 0.09 6.32 1.92
C GLN A 43 0.10 5.07 1.02
N LEU A 44 1.04 5.01 0.08
CA LEU A 44 1.26 3.83 -0.76
C LEU A 44 1.59 2.60 0.10
N MET A 45 2.54 2.75 1.02
CA MET A 45 2.94 1.70 1.95
C MET A 45 1.76 1.21 2.81
N VAL A 46 0.91 2.12 3.29
CA VAL A 46 -0.29 1.77 4.06
C VAL A 46 -1.25 0.92 3.21
N CYS A 47 -1.46 1.25 1.94
CA CYS A 47 -2.29 0.45 1.04
C CYS A 47 -1.74 -0.97 0.87
N PHE A 48 -0.44 -1.10 0.58
CA PHE A 48 0.22 -2.41 0.49
C PHE A 48 0.14 -3.19 1.79
N PHE A 49 0.39 -2.56 2.94
CA PHE A 49 0.32 -3.23 4.24
C PHE A 49 -1.07 -3.77 4.55
N ARG A 50 -2.12 -3.02 4.19
CA ARG A 50 -3.52 -3.40 4.45
C ARG A 50 -4.01 -4.52 3.54
N VAL A 51 -3.59 -4.51 2.28
CA VAL A 51 -4.08 -5.48 1.28
C VAL A 51 -3.20 -6.72 1.21
N CYS A 52 -1.88 -6.56 1.37
CA CYS A 52 -0.90 -7.60 1.12
C CYS A 52 -0.17 -8.01 2.41
N HIS A 53 0.30 -9.26 2.44
CA HIS A 53 1.25 -9.77 3.43
C HIS A 53 2.63 -9.17 3.16
N VAL A 54 2.83 -7.92 3.54
CA VAL A 54 4.14 -7.26 3.52
C VAL A 54 4.70 -7.24 4.95
N PRO A 55 5.88 -7.83 5.21
CA PRO A 55 6.53 -7.72 6.51
C PRO A 55 6.81 -6.26 6.85
N VAL A 56 6.59 -5.87 8.11
CA VAL A 56 6.86 -4.50 8.58
C VAL A 56 8.33 -4.12 8.36
N GLU A 57 9.24 -5.08 8.41
CA GLU A 57 10.66 -4.88 8.07
C GLU A 57 10.85 -4.38 6.63
N ARG A 58 10.16 -4.99 5.65
CA ARG A 58 10.21 -4.57 4.24
C ARG A 58 9.61 -3.17 4.05
N LEU A 59 8.57 -2.84 4.82
CA LEU A 59 8.02 -1.49 4.84
C LEU A 59 9.00 -0.48 5.46
N ARG A 60 9.67 -0.82 6.56
CA ARG A 60 10.71 0.04 7.15
C ARG A 60 11.89 0.25 6.22
N GLN A 61 12.24 -0.76 5.42
CA GLN A 61 13.24 -0.58 4.35
C GLN A 61 12.77 0.50 3.37
N LEU A 62 11.50 0.51 2.96
CA LEU A 62 10.94 1.60 2.16
C LEU A 62 10.85 2.95 2.90
N GLU A 63 10.69 2.96 4.23
CA GLU A 63 10.62 4.17 5.06
C GLU A 63 11.99 4.87 5.20
N ILE A 64 13.06 4.08 5.26
CA ILE A 64 14.46 4.58 5.22
C ILE A 64 14.79 5.15 3.83
N TRP A 65 13.97 4.84 2.81
CA TRP A 65 14.17 5.31 1.46
C TRP A 65 13.46 6.66 1.26
N GLU A 66 14.25 7.74 1.32
CA GLU A 66 13.77 9.04 0.87
C GLU A 66 13.55 8.97 -0.65
N GLY A 67 12.33 9.16 -1.13
CA GLY A 67 12.05 8.88 -2.54
C GLY A 67 10.70 9.31 -3.10
N LEU A 68 10.07 10.34 -2.55
CA LEU A 68 9.31 11.36 -3.31
C LEU A 68 9.65 12.78 -2.78
N GLY A 69 10.86 12.96 -2.25
CA GLY A 69 11.26 14.21 -1.59
C GLY A 69 12.73 14.57 -1.78
N THR A 70 13.67 13.73 -1.35
CA THR A 70 15.10 14.13 -1.30
C THR A 70 16.15 13.01 -1.39
N GLY A 71 15.74 11.74 -1.51
CA GLY A 71 16.65 10.64 -1.85
C GLY A 71 16.32 10.10 -3.24
N GLY A 72 17.32 9.46 -3.87
CA GLY A 72 17.30 9.08 -5.27
C GLY A 72 16.11 8.21 -5.70
N PRO A 73 15.84 8.13 -7.02
CA PRO A 73 14.65 7.45 -7.53
C PRO A 73 14.69 5.95 -7.23
N LEU A 74 13.63 5.45 -6.61
CA LEU A 74 13.37 4.02 -6.51
C LEU A 74 12.99 3.49 -7.89
N THR A 75 13.75 2.54 -8.43
CA THR A 75 13.39 1.87 -9.68
C THR A 75 12.30 0.82 -9.46
N ASP A 76 11.53 0.52 -10.50
CA ASP A 76 10.52 -0.55 -10.45
C ASP A 76 11.11 -1.88 -10.00
N ALA A 77 12.32 -2.21 -10.47
CA ALA A 77 13.01 -3.45 -10.15
C ALA A 77 13.35 -3.56 -8.66
N GLU A 78 13.77 -2.47 -8.03
CA GLU A 78 14.07 -2.44 -6.60
C GLU A 78 12.80 -2.54 -5.76
N LEU A 79 11.70 -1.91 -6.20
CA LEU A 79 10.39 -2.03 -5.56
C LEU A 79 9.88 -3.48 -5.62
N ASP A 80 9.98 -4.10 -6.80
CA ASP A 80 9.57 -5.48 -7.02
C ASP A 80 10.42 -6.47 -6.21
N ALA A 81 11.73 -6.24 -6.09
CA ALA A 81 12.61 -7.07 -5.27
C ALA A 81 12.36 -6.93 -3.76
N THR A 82 11.85 -5.77 -3.32
CA THR A 82 11.68 -5.47 -1.90
C THR A 82 10.34 -5.93 -1.36
N VAL A 83 9.28 -5.75 -2.15
CA VAL A 83 7.89 -5.96 -1.73
C VAL A 83 7.28 -7.19 -2.42
N GLY A 84 7.84 -7.61 -3.55
CA GLY A 84 7.45 -8.84 -4.22
C GLY A 84 8.02 -10.10 -3.55
N PRO A 85 7.42 -11.27 -3.82
CA PRO A 85 6.13 -11.46 -4.47
C PRO A 85 4.96 -10.99 -3.58
N LEU A 86 3.96 -10.36 -4.20
CA LEU A 86 2.77 -9.91 -3.47
C LEU A 86 1.84 -11.09 -3.16
N ARG A 87 1.33 -11.12 -1.93
CA ARG A 87 0.30 -12.06 -1.50
C ARG A 87 -0.83 -11.30 -0.80
N VAL A 88 -2.07 -11.47 -1.26
CA VAL A 88 -3.24 -10.87 -0.62
C VAL A 88 -3.43 -11.42 0.79
N ARG A 89 -3.85 -10.56 1.72
CA ARG A 89 -4.33 -10.98 3.04
C ARG A 89 -5.73 -11.57 2.95
N GLU A 90 -5.89 -12.77 3.51
CA GLU A 90 -7.18 -13.45 3.58
C GLU A 90 -8.18 -12.72 4.49
N ALA A 91 -7.69 -12.07 5.56
CA ALA A 91 -8.49 -11.25 6.46
C ALA A 91 -8.03 -9.76 6.42
N PRO A 92 -8.97 -8.79 6.37
CA PRO A 92 -8.62 -7.37 6.52
C PRO A 92 -7.95 -7.14 7.88
N LEU A 93 -6.96 -6.25 7.95
CA LEU A 93 -6.45 -5.81 9.24
C LEU A 93 -7.59 -5.13 10.04
N PRO A 94 -7.84 -5.53 11.30
CA PRO A 94 -8.87 -4.89 12.10
C PRO A 94 -8.51 -3.42 12.29
N TRP A 95 -9.40 -2.53 11.83
CA TRP A 95 -9.30 -1.10 12.10
C TRP A 95 -9.50 -0.87 13.61
N ARG A 96 -8.41 -0.66 14.36
CA ARG A 96 -8.51 -0.11 15.73
C ARG A 96 -8.55 1.41 15.65
N GLY A 97 -9.67 1.96 15.19
CA GLY A 97 -9.97 3.38 15.33
C GLY A 97 -11.30 3.57 16.04
N GLY A 98 -11.23 3.93 17.32
CA GLY A 98 -12.27 4.63 18.07
C GLY A 98 -13.59 3.89 18.28
N GLY A 99 -13.68 3.12 19.37
CA GLY A 99 -14.95 2.59 19.86
C GLY A 99 -14.75 1.91 21.21
N THR A 100 -14.91 2.68 22.29
CA THR A 100 -15.25 2.14 23.59
C THR A 100 -16.57 1.37 23.45
N ALA A 101 -16.49 0.05 23.30
CA ALA A 101 -17.63 -0.81 23.52
C ALA A 101 -17.70 -1.10 25.02
N GLU A 102 -18.81 -0.67 25.60
CA GLU A 102 -19.16 -0.70 27.01
C GLU A 102 -18.89 -2.05 27.67
N SER A 103 -18.29 -1.99 28.85
CA SER A 103 -18.40 -3.07 29.82
C SER A 103 -19.78 -2.98 30.46
N ARG A 104 -20.58 -4.02 30.19
CA ARG A 104 -21.66 -4.63 31.00
C ARG A 104 -22.53 -3.73 31.88
#